data_AF-A0A4V4LUC3-F1
#
_entry.id   AF-A0A4V4LUC3-F1
#
_cell.length_a   1.000
_cell.length_b   1.000
_cell.length_c   1.000
_cell.angle_alpha   90.00
_cell.angle_beta   90.00
_cell.angle_gamma   90.00
#
_symmetry.space_group_name_H-M   'P 1'
#
loop_
_entity.id
_entity.type
_entity.pdbx_description
1 polymer ?
#
loop_
_entity_poly.entity_id
_entity_poly.type
_entity_poly.pdbx_seq_one_letter_code
_entity_poly.pdbx_strand_id
1 'polypeptide(L)' 'MSSQRYAAIRLYKELHRLGRDYPNPKYEFHRKLRSMYEKNSHLTDPHEIEQKLALGEYIKRETLSLISLAKYREMKRRYG' A
#
# COMPACT_ATOMS: atom_id res chain seq x y z
N MET A 1 21.22 12.00 3.94
CA MET A 1 20.32 10.87 3.59
C MET A 1 19.33 11.37 2.53
N SER A 2 19.11 10.66 1.42
CA SER A 2 18.31 11.17 0.29
C SER A 2 16.82 11.29 0.62
N SER A 3 16.17 12.36 0.15
CA SER A 3 14.73 12.63 0.36
C SER A 3 13.84 11.45 -0.06
N GLN A 4 14.17 10.81 -1.19
CA GLN A 4 13.44 9.68 -1.74
C GLN A 4 13.48 8.43 -0.86
N ARG A 5 14.60 8.16 -0.17
CA ARG A 5 14.71 7.02 0.75
C ARG A 5 13.77 7.17 1.94
N TYR A 6 13.65 8.38 2.49
CA TYR A 6 12.70 8.65 3.57
C TYR A 6 11.25 8.51 3.10
N ALA A 7 10.93 9.00 1.90
CA ALA A 7 9.62 8.83 1.29
C ALA A 7 9.25 7.35 1.14
N ALA A 8 10.17 6.52 0.64
CA ALA A 8 9.98 5.07 0.49
C ALA A 8 9.70 4.38 1.83
N ILE A 9 10.48 4.70 2.87
CA ILE A 9 10.33 4.13 4.22
C ILE A 9 8.98 4.55 4.84
N ARG A 10 8.60 5.82 4.70
CA ARG A 10 7.31 6.33 5.19
C ARG A 10 6.16 5.58 4.52
N LEU A 11 6.17 5.52 3.18
CA LEU A 11 5.13 4.86 2.40
C LEU A 11 5.02 3.36 2.74
N TYR A 12 6.15 2.68 2.96
CA TYR A 12 6.15 1.28 3.38
C TYR A 12 5.41 1.09 4.71
N LYS A 13 5.71 1.93 5.70
CA LYS A 13 5.06 1.86 7.02
C LYS A 13 3.56 2.14 6.93
N GLU A 14 3.16 3.09 6.10
CA GLU A 14 1.75 3.42 5.88
C GLU A 14 0.99 2.25 5.22
N LEU A 15 1.52 1.71 4.11
CA LEU A 15 0.96 0.55 3.42
C LEU A 15 0.93 -0.68 4.33
N HIS A 16 1.97 -0.91 5.12
CA HIS A 16 2.01 -2.00 6.10
C HIS A 16 0.97 -1.79 7.23
N ARG A 17 0.63 -0.54 7.58
CA ARG A 17 -0.47 -0.29 8.51
C ARG A 17 -1.81 -0.63 7.87
N LEU A 18 -2.05 -0.13 6.67
CA LEU A 18 -3.30 -0.34 5.92
C LEU A 18 -3.57 -1.80 5.57
N GLY A 19 -2.52 -2.57 5.27
CA GLY A 19 -2.66 -3.99 4.94
C GLY A 19 -3.30 -4.83 6.05
N ARG A 20 -3.26 -4.37 7.32
CA ARG A 20 -3.93 -5.04 8.45
C ARG A 20 -5.46 -4.98 8.36
N ASP A 21 -5.97 -3.90 7.77
CA ASP A 21 -7.41 -3.67 7.62
C ASP A 21 -7.94 -4.18 6.26
N TYR A 22 -7.09 -4.83 5.47
CA TYR A 22 -7.46 -5.30 4.13
C TYR A 22 -8.60 -6.34 4.22
N PRO A 23 -9.69 -6.17 3.45
CA PRO A 23 -10.91 -6.96 3.66
C PRO A 23 -10.78 -8.45 3.29
N ASN A 24 -9.80 -8.82 2.47
CA ASN A 24 -9.57 -10.21 2.08
C ASN A 24 -8.32 -10.80 2.76
N PRO A 25 -8.46 -11.69 3.76
CA PRO A 25 -7.32 -12.28 4.47
C PRO A 25 -6.46 -13.18 3.58
N LYS A 26 -7.03 -13.79 2.52
CA LYS A 26 -6.30 -14.66 1.58
C LYS A 26 -5.43 -13.88 0.59
N TYR A 27 -5.52 -12.55 0.57
CA TYR A 27 -4.80 -11.73 -0.41
C TYR A 27 -3.29 -11.63 -0.15
N GLU A 28 -2.82 -11.97 1.06
CA GLU A 28 -1.41 -11.95 1.46
C GLU A 28 -0.76 -10.55 1.26
N PHE A 29 -1.45 -9.48 1.71
CA PHE A 29 -1.06 -8.09 1.43
C PHE A 29 0.39 -7.79 1.84
N HIS A 30 0.78 -8.12 3.08
CA HIS A 30 2.12 -7.83 3.60
C HIS A 30 3.22 -8.57 2.85
N ARG A 31 2.97 -9.82 2.44
CA ARG A 31 3.91 -10.60 1.63
C ARG A 31 4.14 -9.94 0.26
N LYS A 32 3.06 -9.50 -0.39
CA LYS A 32 3.14 -8.80 -1.68
C LYS A 32 3.83 -7.44 -1.56
N LEU A 33 3.51 -6.68 -0.51
CA LEU A 33 4.16 -5.41 -0.20
C LEU A 33 5.68 -5.59 -0.04
N ARG A 34 6.09 -6.56 0.79
CA ARG A 34 7.51 -6.88 0.99
C ARG A 34 8.19 -7.25 -0.32
N SER A 35 7.59 -8.16 -1.09
CA SER A 35 8.14 -8.58 -2.39
C SER A 35 8.28 -7.41 -3.38
N MET A 36 7.33 -6.48 -3.40
CA MET A 36 7.42 -5.28 -4.24
C MET A 36 8.63 -4.41 -3.85
N TYR A 37 8.84 -4.17 -2.55
CA TYR A 37 9.98 -3.35 -2.10
C TYR A 37 11.33 -4.06 -2.33
N GLU A 38 11.41 -5.37 -2.10
CA GLU A 38 12.62 -6.17 -2.37
C GLU A 38 12.97 -6.15 -3.86
N LYS A 39 11.98 -6.32 -4.75
CA LYS A 39 12.21 -6.27 -6.20
C LYS A 39 12.74 -4.93 -6.71
N ASN A 40 12.45 -3.83 -6.01
CA ASN A 40 12.85 -2.49 -6.42
C ASN A 40 13.97 -1.91 -5.53
N SER A 41 14.60 -2.70 -4.65
CA SER A 41 15.60 -2.19 -3.70
C SER A 41 16.93 -1.80 -4.33
N HIS A 42 17.20 -2.29 -5.54
CA HIS A 42 18.42 -2.03 -6.30
C HIS A 42 18.33 -0.78 -7.18
N LEU A 43 17.16 -0.13 -7.25
CA LEU A 43 16.97 1.06 -8.08
C LEU A 43 17.83 2.21 -7.55
N THR A 44 18.60 2.82 -8.44
CA THR A 44 19.46 3.98 -8.15
C THR A 44 19.07 5.23 -8.93
N ASP A 45 18.33 5.08 -10.03
CA ASP A 45 17.84 6.20 -10.82
C ASP A 45 16.72 6.95 -10.05
N PRO A 46 16.90 8.26 -9.76
CA PRO A 46 15.88 9.07 -9.11
C PRO A 46 14.52 9.05 -9.81
N HIS A 47 14.49 8.99 -11.15
CA HIS A 47 13.24 9.03 -11.90
C HIS A 47 12.43 7.74 -11.73
N GLU A 48 13.09 6.59 -11.86
CA GLU A 48 12.47 5.29 -11.60
C GLU A 48 11.96 5.16 -10.16
N ILE A 49 12.72 5.66 -9.17
CA ILE A 49 12.30 5.65 -7.77
C ILE A 49 11.02 6.46 -7.58
N GLU A 50 10.92 7.66 -8.18
CA GLU A 50 9.72 8.49 -8.12
C GLU A 50 8.51 7.81 -8.75
N GLN A 51 8.68 7.14 -9.90
CA GLN A 51 7.60 6.37 -10.52
C GLN A 51 7.10 5.24 -9.61
N LYS A 52 8.00 4.51 -8.94
CA LYS A 52 7.62 3.44 -8.00
C LYS A 52 6.94 3.99 -6.75
N LEU A 53 7.38 5.14 -6.25
CA LEU A 53 6.71 5.83 -5.14
C LEU A 53 5.31 6.28 -5.53
N ALA A 54 5.13 6.84 -6.73
CA ALA A 54 3.82 7.23 -7.24
C ALA A 54 2.87 6.03 -7.37
N LEU A 55 3.39 4.88 -7.84
CA LEU A 55 2.65 3.63 -7.88
C LEU A 55 2.24 3.17 -6.47
N GLY A 56 3.14 3.25 -5.48
CA GLY A 56 2.81 2.90 -4.10
C GLY A 56 1.73 3.80 -3.49
N GLU A 57 1.74 5.10 -3.78
CA GLU A 57 0.68 6.05 -3.36
C GLU A 57 -0.66 5.77 -4.07
N TYR A 58 -0.62 5.32 -5.33
CA TYR A 58 -1.83 4.82 -6.01
C TYR A 58 -2.40 3.58 -5.30
N ILE A 59 -1.56 2.58 -5.02
CA ILE A 59 -1.97 1.35 -4.29
C ILE A 59 -2.56 1.68 -2.92
N LYS A 60 -1.98 2.66 -2.21
CA LYS A 60 -2.49 3.15 -0.92
C LYS A 60 -3.93 3.68 -1.05
N ARG A 61 -4.19 4.54 -2.04
CA ARG A 61 -5.53 5.09 -2.30
C ARG A 61 -6.53 4.00 -2.65
N GLU A 62 -6.16 3.08 -3.54
CA GLU A 62 -7.02 1.96 -3.92
C GLU A 62 -7.34 1.05 -2.72
N THR A 63 -6.35 0.77 -1.89
CA THR A 63 -6.52 -0.02 -0.68
C THR A 63 -7.50 0.65 0.29
N LEU A 64 -7.39 1.96 0.50
CA LEU A 64 -8.32 2.73 1.32
C LEU A 64 -9.75 2.66 0.76
N SER A 65 -9.92 2.79 -0.56
CA SER A 65 -11.22 2.67 -1.23
C SER A 65 -11.84 1.29 -1.00
N LEU A 66 -11.06 0.21 -1.14
CA LEU A 66 -11.52 -1.16 -0.89
C LEU A 66 -11.93 -1.38 0.56
N ILE A 67 -11.16 -0.87 1.52
CA ILE A 67 -11.49 -0.94 2.95
C ILE A 67 -12.79 -0.19 3.23
N SER A 68 -12.94 1.02 2.70
CA SER A 68 -14.16 1.83 2.84
C SER A 68 -15.38 1.12 2.29
N LEU A 69 -15.27 0.55 1.08
CA LEU A 69 -16.35 -0.20 0.44
C LEU A 69 -16.75 -1.44 1.23
N ALA A 70 -15.77 -2.19 1.75
CA ALA A 70 -16.04 -3.36 2.60
C ALA A 70 -16.80 -2.97 3.89
N LYS A 71 -16.37 -1.88 4.55
CA LYS A 71 -17.04 -1.34 5.74
C LYS A 71 -18.48 -0.90 5.41
N TYR A 72 -18.68 -0.20 4.31
CA TYR A 72 -20.01 0.23 3.87
C TYR A 72 -20.94 -0.96 3.60
N ARG A 73 -20.46 -2.00 2.90
CA ARG A 73 -21.23 -3.22 2.62
C ARG A 73 -21.68 -3.92 3.91
N GLU A 74 -20.78 -4.02 4.88
CA GLU A 74 -21.11 -4.63 6.17
C GLU A 74 -22.12 -3.80 6.97
N MET A 75 -21.98 -2.47 6.98
CA MET A 75 -22.93 -1.57 7.61
C MET A 75 -24.32 -1.69 6.97
N LYS A 76 -24.40 -1.67 5.64
CA LYS A 76 -25.66 -1.86 4.90
C LYS A 76 -26.30 -3.22 5.19
N ARG A 77 -25.51 -4.28 5.33
CA ARG A 77 -26.01 -5.61 5.68
C ARG A 77 -26.60 -5.68 7.10
N ARG A 78 -26.07 -4.91 8.04
CA ARG A 78 -26.51 -4.92 9.45
C ARG A 78 -27.70 -4.00 9.73
N TYR A 79 -27.75 -2.86 9.05
CA TYR A 79 -28.68 -1.77 9.38
C TYR A 79 -29.57 -1.32 8.22
N GLY A 80 -29.30 -1.79 7.00
CA GLY A 80 -30.08 -1.47 5.80
C GLY A 80 -31.06 -2.57 5.43
#